data_AF-A0A0D0CJY5-F1
#
_entry.id   AF-A0A0D0CJY5-F1
#
_cell.length_a   1.000
_cell.length_b   1.000
_cell.length_c   1.000
_cell.angle_alpha   90.00
_cell.angle_beta   90.00
_cell.angle_gamma   90.00
#
_symmetry.space_group_name_H-M   'P 1'
#
loop_
_entity.id
_entity.type
_entity.pdbx_description
1 polymer ?
#
loop_
_entity_poly.entity_id
_entity_poly.type
_entity_poly.pdbx_seq_one_letter_code
_entity_poly.pdbx_strand_id
1 'polypeptide(L)'
;MFKTLAGCICDKNSNYIDPDTLPPPVSDRSPGDWTPYQNKMEFEVTKLIFKEAQLSAGKTDKLLHIWGSTLAAHGDKPPFADHQDLYNTINATPVRDVPWNSLKLWYNGEQSPGHNPPWMSEVFEFWFQKPSLVAENMISNQHFHGEIDYVPYCDFLEKDETQ
;
A
#
# COMPACT_ATOMS: atom_id res chain seq x y z
N MET A 1 14.39 37.71 4.71
CA MET A 1 14.97 36.88 3.63
C MET A 1 14.27 35.54 3.72
N PHE A 2 13.26 35.29 2.87
CA PHE A 2 12.55 34.01 2.86
C PHE A 2 13.50 32.96 2.28
N LYS A 3 13.77 31.91 3.03
CA LYS A 3 14.61 30.79 2.59
C LYS A 3 13.77 30.00 1.59
N THR A 4 14.05 30.14 0.30
CA THR A 4 13.39 29.35 -0.75
C THR A 4 13.72 27.88 -0.51
N LEU A 5 12.71 27.06 -0.20
CA LEU A 5 12.87 25.62 -0.02
C LEU A 5 13.07 25.00 -1.41
N ALA A 6 14.32 24.90 -1.85
CA ALA A 6 14.68 24.53 -3.22
C ALA A 6 14.58 23.02 -3.55
N GLY A 7 13.94 22.22 -2.69
CA GLY A 7 13.74 20.77 -2.92
C GLY A 7 15.04 19.97 -3.16
N CYS A 8 16.21 20.49 -2.74
CA CYS A 8 17.50 19.87 -3.05
C CYS A 8 17.67 18.55 -2.28
N ILE A 9 18.43 17.62 -2.88
CA ILE A 9 18.74 16.31 -2.30
C ILE A 9 19.57 16.50 -1.02
N CYS A 10 19.12 15.88 0.08
CA CYS A 10 19.79 15.93 1.38
C CYS A 10 19.91 14.53 2.01
N ASP A 11 20.89 14.37 2.90
CA ASP A 11 21.01 13.18 3.74
C ASP A 11 20.01 13.20 4.92
N LYS A 12 19.99 12.12 5.71
CA LYS A 12 19.15 12.00 6.92
C LYS A 12 19.39 13.07 7.99
N ASN A 13 20.51 13.79 7.91
CA ASN A 13 20.89 14.87 8.84
C ASN A 13 20.62 16.25 8.22
N SER A 14 19.93 16.33 7.08
CA SER A 14 19.65 17.56 6.32
C SER A 14 20.90 18.23 5.73
N ASN A 15 21.98 17.49 5.50
CA ASN A 15 23.12 17.99 4.73
C ASN A 15 22.88 17.79 3.24
N TYR A 16 23.13 18.82 2.44
CA TYR A 16 23.01 18.72 0.98
C TYR A 16 23.98 17.67 0.44
N ILE A 17 23.47 16.81 -0.44
CA ILE A 17 24.24 15.81 -1.17
C ILE A 17 24.57 16.39 -2.55
N ASP A 18 25.77 16.11 -3.05
CA ASP A 18 26.14 16.44 -4.43
C ASP A 18 25.17 15.72 -5.38
N PRO A 19 24.49 16.44 -6.30
CA PRO A 19 23.58 15.83 -7.27
C PRO A 19 24.17 14.66 -8.07
N ASP A 20 25.49 14.62 -8.26
CA ASP A 20 26.19 13.56 -8.98
C ASP A 20 26.51 12.32 -8.10
N THR A 21 26.13 12.35 -6.83
CA THR A 21 26.32 11.21 -5.91
C THR A 21 25.43 10.05 -6.32
N LEU A 22 26.03 8.89 -6.59
CA LEU A 22 25.28 7.68 -6.90
C LEU A 22 24.34 7.32 -5.74
N PRO A 23 23.05 7.00 -6.02
CA PRO A 23 22.14 6.56 -4.99
C PRO A 23 22.66 5.27 -4.32
N PRO A 24 22.31 5.04 -3.05
CA PRO A 24 22.59 3.76 -2.40
C PRO A 24 22.05 2.62 -3.28
N PRO A 25 22.76 1.48 -3.38
CA PRO A 25 22.21 0.32 -4.05
C PRO A 25 20.85 0.02 -3.43
N VAL A 26 19.81 -0.01 -4.28
CA VAL A 26 18.50 -0.53 -3.88
C VAL A 26 18.77 -1.93 -3.35
N SER A 27 18.14 -2.31 -2.24
CA SER A 27 18.22 -3.68 -1.73
C SER A 27 18.04 -4.64 -2.90
N ASP A 28 19.14 -5.27 -3.33
CA ASP A 28 19.17 -6.20 -4.44
C ASP A 28 18.47 -7.45 -3.96
N ARG A 29 17.13 -7.45 -4.03
CA ARG A 29 16.41 -8.73 -4.02
C ARG A 29 17.02 -9.53 -5.14
N SER A 30 17.52 -10.72 -4.82
CA SER A 30 18.14 -11.55 -5.82
C SER A 30 17.17 -11.74 -7.00
N PRO A 31 17.61 -11.87 -8.26
CA PRO A 31 16.70 -12.01 -9.39
C PRO A 31 15.72 -13.19 -9.30
N GLY A 32 15.94 -14.13 -8.37
CA GLY A 32 15.04 -15.24 -8.04
C GLY A 32 14.31 -15.11 -6.70
N ASP A 33 14.43 -13.99 -5.99
CA ASP A 33 13.72 -13.74 -4.74
C ASP A 33 12.27 -13.32 -5.04
N TRP A 34 11.39 -14.31 -5.07
CA TRP A 34 9.96 -14.13 -5.22
C TRP A 34 9.24 -14.03 -3.87
N THR A 35 9.96 -13.92 -2.74
CA THR A 35 9.37 -13.93 -1.40
C THR A 35 8.19 -12.94 -1.31
N PRO A 36 7.00 -13.41 -0.88
CA PRO A 36 6.71 -14.67 -0.18
C PRO A 36 6.29 -15.80 -1.11
N TYR A 37 6.20 -15.55 -2.42
CA TYR A 37 5.86 -16.55 -3.42
C TYR A 37 7.03 -17.51 -3.61
N GLN A 38 6.73 -18.78 -3.89
CA GLN A 38 7.77 -19.79 -4.13
C GLN A 38 8.50 -19.52 -5.46
N ASN A 39 7.81 -18.91 -6.43
CA ASN A 39 8.32 -18.66 -7.76
C ASN A 39 7.51 -17.58 -8.49
N LYS A 40 8.00 -17.20 -9.67
CA LYS A 40 7.35 -16.24 -10.58
C LYS A 40 5.91 -16.64 -10.95
N MET A 41 5.65 -17.93 -11.14
CA MET A 41 4.35 -18.42 -11.59
C MET A 41 3.28 -18.20 -10.52
N GLU A 42 3.58 -18.47 -9.25
CA GLU A 42 2.68 -18.13 -8.13
C GLU A 42 2.33 -16.63 -8.11
N PHE A 43 3.33 -15.75 -8.26
CA PHE A 43 3.09 -14.30 -8.32
C PHE A 43 2.15 -13.90 -9.47
N GLU A 44 2.39 -14.42 -10.67
CA GLU A 44 1.55 -14.13 -11.85
C GLU A 44 0.12 -14.64 -11.68
N VAL A 45 -0.05 -15.85 -11.12
CA VAL A 45 -1.36 -16.41 -10.79
C VAL A 45 -2.08 -15.56 -9.75
N THR A 46 -1.38 -15.14 -8.69
CA THR A 46 -1.94 -14.23 -7.68
C THR A 46 -2.42 -12.93 -8.30
N LYS A 47 -1.59 -12.31 -9.14
CA LYS A 47 -1.95 -11.07 -9.84
C LYS A 47 -3.20 -11.25 -10.70
N LEU A 48 -3.27 -12.34 -11.46
CA LEU A 48 -4.42 -12.64 -12.31
C LEU A 48 -5.69 -12.85 -11.47
N ILE A 49 -5.64 -13.70 -10.43
CA ILE A 49 -6.81 -14.06 -9.62
C ILE A 49 -7.31 -12.88 -8.79
N PHE A 50 -6.40 -12.21 -8.07
CA PHE A 50 -6.76 -11.22 -7.06
C PHE A 50 -6.91 -9.81 -7.63
N LYS A 51 -5.99 -9.37 -8.49
CA LYS A 51 -5.96 -7.99 -9.00
C LYS A 51 -6.76 -7.81 -10.28
N GLU A 52 -6.60 -8.73 -11.24
CA GLU A 52 -7.18 -8.57 -12.58
C GLU A 52 -8.59 -9.15 -12.67
N ALA A 53 -8.79 -10.42 -12.30
CA ALA A 53 -10.07 -11.11 -12.39
C ALA A 53 -10.96 -10.93 -11.15
N GLN A 54 -10.38 -10.54 -10.01
CA GLN A 54 -11.06 -10.33 -8.73
C GLN A 54 -12.01 -11.49 -8.36
N LEU A 55 -11.51 -12.72 -8.47
CA LEU A 55 -12.32 -13.91 -8.19
C LEU A 55 -12.73 -13.95 -6.72
N SER A 56 -13.98 -14.35 -6.46
CA SER A 56 -14.43 -14.62 -5.08
C SER A 56 -13.71 -15.84 -4.51
N ALA A 57 -13.56 -15.93 -3.18
CA ALA A 57 -12.94 -17.06 -2.50
C ALA A 57 -13.46 -18.42 -2.99
N GLY A 58 -14.78 -18.59 -3.07
CA GLY A 58 -15.38 -19.83 -3.57
C GLY A 58 -15.14 -20.12 -5.07
N LYS A 59 -14.89 -19.10 -5.90
CA LYS A 59 -14.45 -19.30 -7.30
C LYS A 59 -12.97 -19.67 -7.37
N THR A 60 -12.14 -19.05 -6.53
CA THR A 60 -10.72 -19.39 -6.38
C THR A 60 -10.54 -20.84 -5.95
N ASP A 61 -11.28 -21.31 -4.93
CA ASP A 61 -11.24 -22.70 -4.48
C ASP A 61 -11.62 -23.67 -5.59
N LYS A 62 -12.69 -23.37 -6.34
CA LYS A 62 -13.10 -24.21 -7.48
C LYS A 62 -12.02 -24.27 -8.56
N LEU A 63 -11.41 -23.13 -8.89
CA LEU A 63 -10.32 -23.06 -9.87
C LEU A 63 -9.12 -23.90 -9.42
N LEU A 64 -8.65 -23.71 -8.18
CA LEU A 64 -7.51 -24.44 -7.62
C LEU A 64 -7.81 -25.95 -7.50
N HIS A 65 -9.06 -26.32 -7.18
CA HIS A 65 -9.49 -27.72 -7.15
C HIS A 65 -9.48 -28.36 -8.55
N ILE A 66 -9.99 -27.67 -9.57
CA ILE A 66 -9.96 -28.15 -10.96
C ILE A 66 -8.49 -28.31 -11.40
N TRP A 67 -7.66 -27.31 -11.12
CA TRP A 67 -6.25 -27.34 -11.48
C TRP A 67 -5.51 -28.50 -10.78
N GLY A 68 -5.69 -28.65 -9.47
CA GLY A 68 -5.11 -29.75 -8.71
C GLY A 68 -5.58 -31.12 -9.20
N SER A 69 -6.84 -31.25 -9.61
CA SER A 69 -7.37 -32.49 -10.19
C SER A 69 -6.66 -32.87 -11.50
N THR A 70 -6.33 -31.89 -12.34
CA THR A 70 -5.57 -32.13 -13.58
C THR A 70 -4.09 -32.47 -13.32
N LEU A 71 -3.48 -31.88 -12.30
CA LEU A 71 -2.07 -32.08 -11.94
C LEU A 71 -1.83 -33.36 -11.14
N ALA A 72 -2.84 -33.88 -10.45
CA ALA A 72 -2.75 -35.09 -9.64
C ALA A 72 -2.26 -36.30 -10.45
N ALA A 73 -2.60 -36.39 -11.74
CA ALA A 73 -2.13 -37.45 -12.64
C ALA A 73 -0.60 -37.43 -12.86
N HIS A 74 0.04 -36.29 -12.61
CA HIS A 74 1.48 -36.07 -12.78
C HIS A 74 2.23 -36.01 -11.44
N GLY A 75 1.54 -36.16 -10.30
CA GLY A 75 2.13 -36.01 -8.98
C GLY A 75 2.44 -34.56 -8.58
N ASP A 76 1.93 -33.59 -9.36
CA ASP A 76 2.14 -32.16 -9.16
C ASP A 76 1.01 -31.51 -8.34
N LYS A 77 1.24 -30.26 -7.92
CA LYS A 77 0.32 -29.49 -7.07
C LYS A 77 -0.05 -28.15 -7.74
N PRO A 78 -1.27 -27.63 -7.50
CA PRO A 78 -1.63 -26.28 -7.91
C PRO A 78 -0.74 -25.23 -7.20
N PRO A 79 -0.66 -24.00 -7.72
CA PRO A 79 0.16 -22.93 -7.14
C PRO A 79 -0.24 -22.54 -5.71
N PHE A 80 -1.50 -22.77 -5.34
CA PHE A 80 -2.00 -22.55 -3.98
C PHE A 80 -2.91 -23.71 -3.59
N ALA A 81 -2.94 -24.06 -2.31
CA ALA A 81 -3.81 -25.12 -1.80
C ALA A 81 -5.30 -24.72 -1.90
N ASP A 82 -5.61 -23.47 -1.54
CA ASP A 82 -6.95 -22.89 -1.52
C ASP A 82 -6.87 -21.35 -1.53
N HIS A 83 -8.01 -20.67 -1.42
CA HIS A 83 -8.05 -19.21 -1.31
C HIS A 83 -7.34 -18.67 -0.05
N GLN A 84 -7.30 -19.43 1.05
CA GLN A 84 -6.68 -18.98 2.29
C GLN A 84 -5.16 -18.97 2.16
N ASP A 85 -4.58 -19.97 1.51
CA ASP A 85 -3.16 -20.03 1.16
C ASP A 85 -2.76 -18.85 0.25
N LEU A 86 -3.56 -18.59 -0.78
CA LEU A 86 -3.41 -17.41 -1.64
C LEU A 86 -3.44 -16.10 -0.83
N TYR A 87 -4.46 -15.90 0.01
CA TYR A 87 -4.63 -14.66 0.78
C TYR A 87 -3.55 -14.50 1.84
N ASN A 88 -3.14 -15.58 2.50
CA ASN A 88 -2.02 -15.57 3.43
C ASN A 88 -0.73 -15.17 2.73
N THR A 89 -0.49 -15.66 1.51
CA THR A 89 0.68 -15.29 0.71
C THR A 89 0.63 -13.81 0.29
N ILE A 90 -0.54 -13.30 -0.11
CA ILE A 90 -0.73 -11.86 -0.38
C ILE A 90 -0.43 -11.05 0.89
N ASN A 91 -1.00 -11.43 2.03
CA ASN A 91 -0.81 -10.72 3.30
C ASN A 91 0.62 -10.82 3.84
N ALA A 92 1.35 -11.88 3.50
CA ALA A 92 2.76 -12.05 3.83
C ALA A 92 3.68 -11.33 2.85
N THR A 93 3.16 -10.71 1.77
CA THR A 93 3.99 -10.05 0.78
C THR A 93 4.73 -8.90 1.44
N PRO A 94 6.09 -8.94 1.49
CA PRO A 94 6.86 -7.84 2.01
C PRO A 94 6.83 -6.75 0.95
N VAL A 95 5.71 -6.06 0.87
CA VAL A 95 5.70 -4.66 0.45
C VAL A 95 6.56 -3.94 1.49
N ARG A 96 7.11 -2.76 1.17
CA ARG A 96 7.52 -1.84 2.24
C ARG A 96 6.24 -1.48 2.99
N ASP A 97 5.81 -2.36 3.90
CA ASP A 97 4.42 -2.41 4.29
C ASP A 97 4.24 -1.50 5.49
N VAL A 98 3.39 -0.50 5.30
CA VAL A 98 2.94 0.32 6.42
C VAL A 98 1.77 -0.43 7.04
N PRO A 99 1.90 -0.92 8.28
CA PRO A 99 0.85 -1.72 8.88
C PRO A 99 -0.46 -0.94 8.92
N TRP A 100 -1.56 -1.62 8.60
CA TRP A 100 -2.90 -1.11 8.86
C TRP A 100 -3.08 -0.94 10.37
N ASN A 101 -3.48 0.26 10.77
CA ASN A 101 -3.89 0.58 12.12
C ASN A 101 -5.39 0.88 12.10
N SER A 102 -6.05 0.69 13.24
CA SER A 102 -7.42 1.18 13.43
C SER A 102 -7.50 2.16 14.59
N LEU A 103 -8.41 3.11 14.48
CA LEU A 103 -8.83 3.95 15.59
C LEU A 103 -10.35 3.96 15.66
N LYS A 104 -10.88 4.01 16.89
CA LYS A 104 -12.31 4.08 17.13
C LYS A 104 -12.67 5.50 17.50
N LEU A 105 -13.58 6.11 16.72
CA LEU A 105 -14.14 7.42 16.99
C LEU A 105 -15.58 7.26 17.48
N TRP A 106 -15.94 8.06 18.46
CA TRP A 106 -17.31 8.22 18.88
C TRP A 106 -17.53 9.68 19.24
N TYR A 107 -18.77 10.14 19.14
CA TYR A 107 -19.12 11.49 19.55
C TYR A 107 -19.04 11.60 21.08
N ASN A 108 -18.27 12.57 21.58
CA ASN A 108 -18.09 12.84 23.01
C ASN A 108 -18.65 14.20 23.46
N GLY A 109 -19.39 14.88 22.58
CA GLY A 109 -19.99 16.18 22.87
C GLY A 109 -21.32 16.06 23.62
N GLU A 110 -21.87 17.21 24.05
CA GLU A 110 -23.17 17.26 24.70
C GLU A 110 -24.27 16.84 23.71
N GLN A 111 -25.14 15.95 24.16
CA GLN A 111 -26.27 15.47 23.38
C GLN A 111 -27.47 16.37 23.67
N SER A 112 -28.09 16.92 22.63
CA SER A 112 -29.28 17.74 22.82
C SER A 112 -30.44 16.87 23.33
N PRO A 113 -31.31 17.39 24.21
CA PRO A 113 -32.51 16.67 24.63
C PRO A 113 -33.40 16.41 23.41
N GLY A 114 -33.47 15.15 22.96
CA GLY A 114 -34.23 14.78 21.76
C GLY A 114 -33.67 13.55 21.05
N HIS A 115 -34.09 13.36 19.80
CA HIS A 115 -33.61 12.26 18.96
C HIS A 115 -32.25 12.62 18.36
N ASN A 116 -31.17 12.06 18.91
CA ASN A 116 -29.84 12.21 18.35
C ASN A 116 -29.71 11.43 17.03
N PRO A 117 -29.00 11.97 16.02
CA PRO A 117 -28.72 11.22 14.81
C PRO A 117 -27.84 9.99 15.13
N PRO A 118 -27.95 8.89 14.35
CA PRO A 118 -27.24 7.64 14.63
C PRO A 118 -25.73 7.81 14.79
N TRP A 119 -25.12 8.71 14.01
CA TRP A 119 -23.68 8.97 14.09
C TRP A 119 -23.20 9.54 15.45
N MET A 120 -24.09 10.14 16.25
CA MET A 120 -23.75 10.61 17.61
C MET A 120 -23.80 9.51 18.68
N SER A 121 -24.35 8.34 18.33
CA SER A 121 -24.57 7.22 19.26
C SER A 121 -23.76 5.98 18.89
N GLU A 122 -23.14 5.96 17.72
CA GLU A 122 -22.38 4.84 17.18
C GLU A 122 -20.86 5.02 17.35
N VAL A 123 -20.15 3.90 17.41
CA VAL A 123 -18.68 3.86 17.38
C VAL A 123 -18.26 3.51 15.96
N PHE A 124 -17.48 4.40 15.35
CA PHE A 124 -16.92 4.21 14.02
C PHE A 124 -15.47 3.75 14.12
N GLU A 125 -15.15 2.64 13.46
CA GLU A 125 -13.78 2.16 13.34
C GLU A 125 -13.19 2.61 12.00
N PHE A 126 -12.13 3.40 12.06
CA PHE A 126 -11.39 3.89 10.91
C PHE A 126 -10.10 3.13 10.75
N TRP A 127 -9.89 2.56 9.56
CA TRP A 127 -8.66 1.88 9.18
C TRP A 127 -7.77 2.83 8.40
N PHE A 128 -6.50 2.94 8.79
CA PHE A 128 -5.53 3.82 8.13
C PHE A 128 -4.12 3.24 8.18
N GLN A 129 -3.29 3.66 7.22
CA GLN A 129 -1.84 3.47 7.27
C GLN A 129 -1.18 4.75 7.75
N LYS A 130 -0.08 4.67 8.51
CA LYS A 130 0.64 5.85 9.01
C LYS A 130 1.13 6.69 7.81
N PRO A 131 0.59 7.91 7.59
CA PRO A 131 0.85 8.65 6.35
C PRO A 131 2.32 8.96 6.12
N SER A 132 3.09 9.23 7.18
CA SER A 132 4.53 9.51 7.07
C SER A 132 5.30 8.31 6.51
N LEU A 133 4.99 7.09 6.95
CA LEU A 133 5.64 5.88 6.45
C LEU A 133 5.23 5.57 5.01
N VAL A 134 3.97 5.87 4.64
CA VAL A 134 3.50 5.70 3.27
C VAL A 134 4.26 6.65 2.35
N ALA A 135 4.39 7.93 2.75
CA ALA A 135 5.17 8.92 2.01
C ALA A 135 6.65 8.54 1.92
N GLU A 136 7.28 8.11 3.01
CA GLU A 136 8.66 7.62 3.01
C GLU A 136 8.86 6.45 2.04
N ASN A 137 7.90 5.51 1.98
CA ASN A 137 7.96 4.36 1.06
C ASN A 137 7.78 4.78 -0.40
N MET A 138 6.90 5.74 -0.69
CA MET A 138 6.73 6.31 -2.03
C MET A 138 8.01 7.03 -2.47
N ILE A 139 8.56 7.91 -1.62
CA ILE A 139 9.78 8.69 -1.92
C ILE A 139 11.00 7.77 -2.09
N SER A 140 11.08 6.69 -1.32
CA SER A 140 12.19 5.73 -1.41
C SER A 140 12.14 4.81 -2.64
N ASN A 141 11.03 4.78 -3.37
CA ASN A 141 10.85 3.90 -4.52
C ASN A 141 11.25 4.62 -5.81
N GLN A 142 12.33 4.14 -6.44
CA GLN A 142 12.89 4.73 -7.67
C GLN A 142 11.91 4.73 -8.84
N HIS A 143 10.87 3.89 -8.84
CA HIS A 143 9.82 3.94 -9.86
C HIS A 143 9.01 5.24 -9.85
N PHE A 144 9.04 6.01 -8.76
CA PHE A 144 8.41 7.33 -8.67
C PHE A 144 9.39 8.47 -8.96
N HIS A 145 10.60 8.18 -9.45
CA HIS A 145 11.55 9.22 -9.83
C HIS A 145 10.96 10.11 -10.94
N GLY A 146 10.85 11.41 -10.68
CA GLY A 146 10.24 12.38 -11.59
C GLY A 146 8.70 12.49 -11.50
N GLU A 147 8.05 11.63 -10.71
CA GLU A 147 6.58 11.64 -10.52
C GLU A 147 6.16 12.52 -9.32
N ILE A 148 7.11 12.94 -8.48
CA ILE A 148 6.86 13.75 -7.27
C ILE A 148 7.62 15.07 -7.39
N ASP A 149 6.90 16.19 -7.27
CA ASP A 149 7.53 17.50 -7.08
C ASP A 149 7.90 17.67 -5.60
N TYR A 150 9.19 17.86 -5.34
CA TYR A 150 9.74 18.06 -3.99
C TYR A 150 9.74 19.53 -3.57
N VAL A 151 9.42 20.44 -4.48
CA VAL A 151 9.36 21.88 -4.22
C VAL A 151 7.99 22.20 -3.60
N PRO A 152 7.94 22.90 -2.46
CA PRO A 152 6.67 23.32 -1.88
C PRO A 152 5.90 24.24 -2.84
N TYR A 153 4.67 23.84 -3.17
CA TYR A 153 3.71 24.68 -3.89
C TYR A 153 2.84 25.47 -2.91
N CYS A 154 2.66 26.77 -3.15
CA CYS A 154 1.73 27.60 -2.39
C CYS A 154 0.53 27.93 -3.28
N ASP A 155 -0.63 27.36 -2.95
CA ASP A 155 -1.90 27.74 -3.55
C ASP A 155 -2.52 28.86 -2.72
N PHE A 156 -2.72 30.03 -3.33
CA PHE A 156 -3.43 31.13 -2.70
C PHE A 156 -4.82 31.18 -3.31
N LEU A 157 -5.85 30.95 -2.49
CA LEU A 157 -7.21 31.23 -2.90
C LEU A 157 -7.26 32.71 -3.33
N GLU A 158 -7.79 32.96 -4.53
CA GLU A 158 -8.08 34.33 -4.94
C GLU A 158 -8.92 34.97 -3.85
N LYS A 159 -8.54 36.20 -3.45
CA LYS A 159 -9.37 36.98 -2.55
C LYS A 159 -10.74 37.09 -3.20
N ASP A 160 -11.76 36.50 -2.60
CA ASP A 160 -13.14 36.87 -2.88
C ASP A 160 -13.20 38.40 -2.88
N GLU A 161 -13.51 38.97 -4.04
CA GLU A 161 -13.75 40.39 -4.21
C GLU A 161 -14.81 40.78 -3.17
N THR A 162 -14.37 41.49 -2.15
CA THR A 162 -15.25 42.03 -1.12
C THR A 162 -15.96 43.20 -1.78
N GLN A 163 -17.21 42.99 -2.20
CA GLN A 163 -18.13 44.05 -2.62
C GLN A 163 -18.97 44.52 -1.45
#